data_AF-A0A9W9DFA9-F1
#
_entry.id   AF-A0A9W9DFA9-F1
#
_cell.length_a   1.000
_cell.length_b   1.000
_cell.length_c   1.000
_cell.angle_alpha   90.00
_cell.angle_beta   90.00
_cell.angle_gamma   90.00
#
_symmetry.space_group_name_H-M   'P 1'
#
loop_
_entity.id
_entity.type
_entity.pdbx_description
1 polymer ?
#
loop_
_entity_poly.entity_id
_entity_poly.type
_entity_poly.pdbx_seq_one_letter_code
_entity_poly.pdbx_strand_id
1 'polypeptide(L)'
;MAKANNTEKISTIAWIPGHCRIEGNERADREAKKAAEGNTSAKVDLPAYLRNGNLPATASAIRQHFHKSLKTRWAHRFSKSPRHRKFTIIDPRGTNSKFAENTGEL
;
A
#
# COMPACT_ATOMS: atom_id res chain seq x y z
N MET A 1 24.08 48.70 -2.03
CA MET A 1 23.02 47.80 -1.54
C MET A 1 22.46 47.04 -2.73
N ALA A 2 22.82 45.76 -2.90
CA ALA A 2 22.35 44.95 -4.01
C ALA A 2 20.95 44.41 -3.69
N LYS A 3 19.98 44.68 -4.58
CA LYS A 3 18.62 44.13 -4.50
C LYS A 3 18.69 42.64 -4.85
N ALA A 4 18.15 41.79 -3.98
CA ALA A 4 18.01 40.37 -4.25
C ALA A 4 17.00 40.17 -5.39
N ASN A 5 17.43 39.51 -6.46
CA ASN A 5 16.57 39.12 -7.58
C ASN A 5 15.66 37.98 -7.10
N ASN A 6 14.43 38.32 -6.72
CA ASN A 6 13.40 37.35 -6.39
C ASN A 6 12.87 36.74 -7.69
N THR A 7 13.57 35.72 -8.20
CA THR A 7 13.10 34.96 -9.35
C THR A 7 11.91 34.11 -8.91
N GLU A 8 10.69 34.58 -9.18
CA GLU A 8 9.47 33.82 -8.94
C GLU A 8 9.54 32.50 -9.72
N LYS A 9 9.74 31.41 -9.00
CA LYS A 9 9.90 30.08 -9.57
C LYS A 9 8.52 29.54 -9.92
N ILE A 10 8.05 29.84 -11.13
CA ILE A 10 6.77 29.34 -11.64
C ILE A 10 6.90 27.82 -11.80
N SER A 11 6.14 27.07 -11.00
CA SER A 11 6.08 25.61 -11.10
C SER A 11 4.77 25.21 -11.77
N THR A 12 4.85 24.51 -12.90
CA THR A 12 3.69 23.96 -13.59
C THR A 12 3.38 22.58 -13.06
N ILE A 13 2.12 22.34 -12.69
CA ILE A 13 1.60 21.02 -12.30
C ILE A 13 1.01 20.35 -13.55
N ALA A 14 1.37 19.10 -13.80
CA ALA A 14 0.83 18.30 -14.89
C ALA A 14 0.38 16.93 -14.39
N TRP A 15 -0.74 16.44 -14.94
CA TRP A 15 -1.20 15.07 -14.70
C TRP A 15 -0.57 14.14 -15.72
N ILE A 16 -0.02 13.02 -15.24
CA ILE A 16 0.70 12.05 -16.05
C ILE A 16 -0.04 10.71 -15.95
N PRO A 17 -0.22 9.97 -17.07
CA PRO A 17 -0.83 8.65 -17.02
C PRO A 17 0.04 7.66 -16.22
N GLY A 18 -0.62 6.86 -15.38
CA GLY A 18 0.03 5.80 -14.60
C GLY A 18 0.49 4.65 -15.49
N HIS A 19 1.52 3.92 -15.05
CA HIS A 19 2.05 2.71 -15.71
C HIS A 19 2.53 2.88 -17.17
N CYS A 20 2.79 4.10 -17.61
CA CYS A 20 3.29 4.40 -18.96
C CYS A 20 4.83 4.41 -19.09
N ARG A 21 5.57 3.82 -18.13
CA ARG A 21 7.04 3.76 -18.17
C ARG A 21 7.75 5.10 -18.21
N ILE A 22 7.13 6.12 -17.63
CA ILE A 22 7.76 7.43 -17.47
C ILE A 22 8.73 7.34 -16.30
N GLU A 23 10.01 7.36 -16.62
CA GLU A 23 11.12 7.05 -15.70
C GLU A 23 11.02 7.81 -14.37
N GLY A 24 10.76 9.12 -14.40
CA GLY A 24 10.63 9.93 -13.19
C GLY A 24 9.44 9.51 -12.30
N ASN A 25 8.30 9.20 -12.91
CA ASN A 25 7.12 8.72 -12.19
C ASN A 25 7.33 7.31 -11.63
N GLU A 26 7.95 6.42 -12.39
CA GLU A 26 8.26 5.06 -11.92
C GLU A 26 9.28 5.03 -10.79
N ARG A 27 10.29 5.90 -10.86
CA ARG A 27 11.26 6.06 -9.78
C ARG A 27 10.57 6.57 -8.51
N ALA A 28 9.70 7.56 -8.62
CA ALA A 28 8.93 8.07 -7.50
C ALA A 28 8.01 6.99 -6.89
N ASP A 29 7.29 6.23 -7.72
CA ASP A 29 6.44 5.11 -7.27
C ASP A 29 7.25 4.02 -6.55
N ARG A 30 8.43 3.68 -7.06
CA ARG A 30 9.33 2.70 -6.44
C ARG A 30 9.79 3.14 -5.05
N GLU A 31 10.20 4.39 -4.89
CA GLU A 31 10.59 4.92 -3.58
C GLU A 31 9.40 5.03 -2.62
N ALA A 32 8.22 5.42 -3.13
CA ALA A 32 6.98 5.43 -2.34
C ALA A 32 6.59 4.03 -1.83
N LYS A 33 6.77 2.98 -2.65
CA LYS A 33 6.56 1.58 -2.24
C LYS A 33 7.52 1.15 -1.14
N LYS A 34 8.81 1.42 -1.29
CA LYS A 34 9.82 1.16 -0.24
C LYS A 34 9.44 1.86 1.07
N ALA A 35 8.98 3.11 0.98
CA ALA A 35 8.51 3.86 2.14
C ALA A 35 7.28 3.23 2.80
N ALA A 36 6.33 2.74 2.01
CA ALA A 36 5.16 2.03 2.52
C ALA A 36 5.51 0.69 3.20
N GLU A 37 6.60 0.04 2.77
CA GLU A 37 7.15 -1.17 3.41
C GLU A 37 7.90 -0.87 4.73
N GLY A 38 8.11 0.41 5.06
CA GLY A 38 8.76 0.86 6.28
C GLY A 38 10.21 1.31 6.11
N ASN A 39 10.74 1.31 4.89
CA ASN A 39 12.08 1.85 4.62
C ASN A 39 12.02 3.39 4.63
N THR A 40 12.83 4.03 5.47
CA THR A 40 12.83 5.50 5.59
C THR A 40 14.23 6.05 5.41
N SER A 41 14.34 7.29 4.91
CA SER A 41 15.61 8.01 4.88
C SER A 41 16.05 8.42 6.28
N ALA A 42 17.27 8.95 6.41
CA ALA A 42 17.69 9.52 7.68
C ALA A 42 16.76 10.67 8.08
N LYS A 43 16.50 10.84 9.38
CA LYS A 43 15.62 11.90 9.90
C LYS A 43 16.03 13.31 9.46
N VAL A 44 17.33 13.54 9.27
CA VAL A 44 17.85 14.84 8.81
C VAL A 44 17.39 15.19 7.39
N ASP A 45 17.17 14.17 6.55
CA ASP A 45 16.77 14.33 5.15
C ASP A 45 15.25 14.45 4.99
N LEU A 46 14.48 14.08 6.02
CA LEU A 46 13.03 14.22 6.00
C LEU A 46 12.62 15.70 6.13
N PRO A 47 11.50 16.12 5.53
CA PRO A 47 10.86 17.40 5.82
C PRO A 47 10.58 17.57 7.32
N ALA A 48 10.69 18.79 7.85
CA ALA A 48 10.58 19.07 9.29
C ALA A 48 9.32 18.48 9.97
N TYR A 49 8.18 18.52 9.28
CA TYR A 49 6.91 17.97 9.76
C TYR A 49 6.86 16.44 9.81
N LEU A 50 7.80 15.76 9.16
CA LEU A 50 8.00 14.30 9.22
C LEU A 50 9.13 13.90 10.18
N ARG A 51 9.91 14.86 10.70
CA ARG A 51 11.03 14.56 11.63
C ARG A 51 10.56 14.27 13.04
N ASN A 52 9.55 15.01 13.48
CA ASN A 52 9.16 15.10 14.88
C ASN A 52 7.72 14.62 15.05
N GLY A 53 7.54 13.51 15.77
CA GLY A 53 6.23 13.03 16.22
C GLY A 53 5.65 11.86 15.42
N ASN A 54 4.52 11.36 15.93
CA ASN A 54 3.74 10.34 15.24
C ASN A 54 2.79 11.02 14.24
N LEU A 55 2.83 10.58 12.98
CA LEU A 55 1.81 10.96 12.02
C LEU A 55 0.44 10.48 12.50
N PRO A 56 -0.62 11.29 12.35
CA PRO A 56 -1.97 10.84 12.66
C PRO A 56 -2.30 9.63 11.79
N ALA A 57 -2.95 8.63 12.39
CA ALA A 57 -3.38 7.46 11.66
C ALA A 57 -4.39 7.87 10.58
N THR A 58 -4.12 7.51 9.33
CA THR A 58 -5.04 7.76 8.23
C THR A 58 -6.27 6.87 8.35
N ALA A 59 -7.39 7.29 7.76
CA ALA A 59 -8.62 6.49 7.75
C ALA A 59 -8.41 5.10 7.10
N SER A 60 -7.53 4.98 6.10
CA SER A 60 -7.17 3.69 5.49
C SER A 60 -6.44 2.78 6.48
N ALA A 61 -5.44 3.29 7.21
CA ALA A 61 -4.71 2.54 8.22
C ALA A 61 -5.64 2.03 9.33
N ILE A 62 -6.55 2.88 9.82
CA ILE A 62 -7.54 2.50 10.83
C ILE A 62 -8.46 1.37 10.31
N ARG A 63 -8.98 1.51 9.08
CA ARG A 63 -9.83 0.48 8.45
C ARG A 63 -9.09 -0.84 8.26
N GLN A 64 -7.83 -0.81 7.82
CA GLN A 64 -7.01 -2.01 7.65
C GLN A 64 -6.79 -2.72 9.00
N HIS A 65 -6.47 -1.97 10.06
CA HIS A 65 -6.32 -2.53 11.40
C HIS A 65 -7.61 -3.18 11.91
N PHE A 66 -8.75 -2.51 11.71
CA PHE A 66 -10.06 -3.04 12.07
C PHE A 66 -10.42 -4.31 11.27
N HIS A 67 -10.21 -4.30 9.96
CA HIS A 67 -10.43 -5.47 9.11
C HIS A 67 -9.54 -6.65 9.50
N LYS A 68 -8.26 -6.41 9.82
CA LYS A 68 -7.36 -7.45 10.33
C LYS A 68 -7.92 -8.07 11.60
N SER A 69 -8.34 -7.24 12.54
CA SER A 69 -8.95 -7.68 13.80
C SER A 69 -10.25 -8.45 13.59
N LEU A 70 -11.08 -8.03 12.63
CA LEU A 70 -12.28 -8.76 12.22
C LEU A 70 -11.94 -10.14 11.65
N LYS A 71 -10.98 -10.24 10.73
CA LYS A 71 -10.56 -11.50 10.13
C LYS A 71 -10.05 -12.48 11.19
N THR A 72 -9.23 -12.03 12.13
CA THR A 72 -8.75 -12.86 13.25
C THR A 72 -9.90 -13.39 14.11
N ARG A 73 -10.84 -12.52 14.50
CA ARG A 73 -12.02 -12.92 15.28
C ARG A 73 -12.90 -13.90 14.51
N TRP A 74 -13.09 -13.65 13.22
CA TRP A 74 -13.92 -14.50 12.37
C TRP A 74 -13.29 -15.87 12.19
N ALA A 75 -11.99 -15.96 11.93
CA ALA A 75 -11.25 -17.22 11.85
C ALA A 75 -11.37 -18.03 13.14
N HIS A 76 -11.22 -17.39 14.31
CA HIS A 76 -11.37 -18.04 15.61
C HIS A 76 -12.80 -18.54 15.86
N ARG A 77 -13.82 -17.75 15.51
CA ARG A 77 -15.23 -18.16 15.64
C ARG A 77 -15.56 -19.29 14.66
N PHE A 78 -15.05 -19.19 13.44
CA PHE A 78 -15.26 -20.19 12.42
C PHE A 78 -14.66 -21.53 12.84
N SER A 79 -13.42 -21.56 13.36
CA SER A 79 -12.77 -22.80 13.79
C SER A 79 -13.52 -23.55 14.89
N LYS A 80 -14.25 -22.82 15.75
CA LYS A 80 -15.10 -23.38 16.80
C LYS A 80 -16.48 -23.84 16.31
N SER A 81 -16.85 -23.55 15.07
CA SER A 81 -18.17 -23.91 14.55
C SER A 81 -18.22 -25.36 14.08
N PRO A 82 -19.37 -26.06 14.17
CA PRO A 82 -19.53 -27.42 13.61
C PRO A 82 -19.24 -27.50 12.11
N ARG A 83 -19.40 -26.37 11.40
CA ARG A 83 -19.14 -26.24 9.96
C ARG A 83 -17.65 -26.32 9.63
N HIS A 84 -16.76 -25.90 10.54
CA HIS A 84 -15.32 -25.94 10.30
C HIS A 84 -14.83 -27.34 9.91
N ARG A 85 -15.30 -28.37 10.62
CA ARG A 85 -14.93 -29.77 10.36
C ARG A 85 -15.21 -30.22 8.93
N LYS A 86 -16.30 -29.73 8.31
CA LYS A 86 -16.61 -30.04 6.91
C LYS A 86 -15.71 -29.27 5.95
N PHE A 87 -15.37 -28.03 6.30
CA PHE A 87 -14.50 -27.16 5.50
C PHE A 87 -13.02 -27.53 5.60
N THR A 88 -12.55 -28.17 6.68
CA THR A 88 -11.17 -28.68 6.78
C THR A 88 -10.90 -29.89 5.91
N ILE A 89 -11.95 -30.57 5.43
CA ILE A 89 -11.86 -31.72 4.51
C ILE A 89 -11.73 -31.24 3.05
N ILE A 90 -12.09 -29.99 2.76
CA ILE A 90 -11.90 -29.38 1.45
C ILE A 90 -10.40 -29.20 1.22
N ASP A 91 -9.87 -29.84 0.18
CA ASP A 91 -8.45 -29.79 -0.18
C ASP A 91 -7.98 -28.33 -0.30
N PRO A 92 -6.91 -27.92 0.41
CA PRO A 92 -6.28 -26.60 0.25
C PRO A 92 -5.89 -26.26 -1.20
N ARG A 93 -5.72 -27.26 -2.08
CA ARG A 93 -5.48 -27.10 -3.53
C ARG A 93 -6.73 -26.71 -4.31
N GLY A 94 -7.92 -27.04 -3.79
CA GLY A 94 -9.21 -26.66 -4.39
C GLY A 94 -9.59 -25.18 -4.21
N THR A 95 -8.97 -24.49 -3.23
CA THR A 95 -9.17 -23.05 -3.01
C THR A 95 -7.99 -22.19 -3.50
N ASN A 96 -6.88 -22.81 -3.94
CA ASN A 96 -5.67 -22.13 -4.40
C ASN A 96 -5.30 -22.46 -5.86
N SER A 97 -6.24 -22.95 -6.66
CA SER A 97 -6.01 -23.07 -8.10
C SER A 97 -6.59 -21.83 -8.78
N LYS A 98 -5.82 -20.92 -9.38
CA LYS A 98 -5.21 -21.06 -10.72
C LYS A 98 -6.09 -21.68 -11.84
N PHE A 99 -7.30 -22.20 -11.56
CA PHE A 99 -8.26 -22.72 -12.56
C PHE A 99 -9.33 -21.68 -12.96
N ALA A 100 -9.02 -20.38 -12.88
CA ALA A 100 -9.81 -19.34 -13.53
C ALA A 100 -9.01 -18.58 -14.60
N GLU A 101 -7.74 -18.95 -14.84
CA GLU A 101 -6.91 -18.36 -15.88
C GLU A 101 -6.65 -19.41 -16.97
N ASN A 102 -7.22 -19.14 -18.15
CA ASN A 102 -6.97 -19.76 -19.46
C ASN A 102 -7.65 -21.12 -19.79
N THR A 103 -8.96 -21.08 -20.09
CA THR A 103 -9.48 -21.85 -21.24
C THR A 103 -9.30 -21.00 -22.48
N GLY A 104 -8.09 -21.04 -23.04
CA GLY A 104 -7.69 -20.30 -24.23
C GLY A 104 -6.60 -21.08 -24.97
N GLU A 105 -6.91 -22.32 -25.33
CA GLU A 105 -6.29 -23.02 -26.45
C GLU A 105 -7.42 -23.46 -27.37
N LEU A 106 -7.66 -22.70 -28.43
CA LEU A 106 -7.81 -23.09 -29.83
C LEU A 106 -7.75 -21.82 -30.69
#